data_AF-F8KUW1-F1
#
_entry.id   AF-F8KUW1-F1
#
_cell.length_a   1.000
_cell.length_b   1.000
_cell.length_c   1.000
_cell.angle_alpha   90.00
_cell.angle_beta   90.00
_cell.angle_gamma   90.00
#
_symmetry.space_group_name_H-M   'P 1'
#
loop_
_entity.id
_entity.type
_entity.pdbx_description
1 polymer ?
#
loop_
_entity_poly.entity_id
_entity_poly.type
_entity_poly.pdbx_seq_one_letter_code
_entity_poly.pdbx_strand_id
1 'polypeptide(L)'
;MIKKIRRKWLSFLARRSIRKVPSPLQFAQIYSDLKKIKPKSFEKLTKSEYIALKFYSNLHFKQINCLLREDSVQNKEMKFVIKSMKDALVKLPKKSECLYRGVAFPKQISLNIGDVYSDKAFLSFSKKKKMAQTFLNRDEEQKVLFKIKKSQHAKSISGISILKKEKEHLYLPEQQFRIVKIKTDKEVTFKYHKVSYTKVILQEI
;
A
#
# COMPACT_ATOMS: atom_id res chain seq x y z
N MET A 1 -10.69 6.47 25.93
CA MET A 1 -9.69 5.41 25.74
C MET A 1 -9.52 5.15 24.23
N ILE A 2 -8.38 5.49 23.62
CA ILE A 2 -8.16 5.34 22.16
C ILE A 2 -7.72 3.91 21.86
N LYS A 3 -8.50 3.15 21.07
CA LYS A 3 -8.13 1.80 20.64
C LYS A 3 -7.24 1.87 19.38
N LYS A 4 -6.08 1.20 19.43
CA LYS A 4 -5.19 1.02 18.27
C LYS A 4 -5.56 -0.27 17.53
N ILE A 5 -6.03 -0.15 16.29
CA ILE A 5 -6.30 -1.30 15.43
C ILE A 5 -5.01 -1.61 14.67
N ARG A 6 -4.26 -2.63 15.14
CA ARG A 6 -3.07 -3.16 14.46
C ARG A 6 -3.45 -4.36 13.60
N ARG A 7 -3.10 -4.32 12.32
CA ARG A 7 -3.34 -5.42 11.37
C ARG A 7 -2.38 -6.59 11.59
N LYS A 8 -2.63 -7.41 12.61
CA LYS A 8 -1.78 -8.58 12.98
C LYS A 8 -2.15 -9.88 12.25
N TRP A 9 -3.26 -9.91 11.50
CA TRP A 9 -3.85 -11.14 10.96
C TRP A 9 -3.87 -11.14 9.43
N LEU A 10 -2.88 -11.77 8.81
CA LEU A 10 -2.89 -12.14 7.38
C LEU A 10 -2.00 -13.37 7.06
N SER A 11 -1.67 -14.20 8.06
CA SER A 11 -0.72 -15.31 7.90
C SER A 11 -1.27 -16.54 7.16
N PHE A 12 -2.58 -16.65 6.89
CA PHE A 12 -3.13 -17.87 6.29
C PHE A 12 -3.26 -17.82 4.75
N LEU A 13 -3.79 -16.72 4.20
CA LEU A 13 -3.95 -16.55 2.74
C LEU A 13 -2.71 -15.98 2.05
N ALA A 14 -1.82 -15.29 2.79
CA ALA A 14 -0.52 -14.92 2.24
C ALA A 14 0.31 -16.16 1.90
N ARG A 15 0.32 -17.19 2.78
CA ARG A 15 1.08 -18.45 2.60
C ARG A 15 0.78 -19.17 1.30
N ARG A 16 -0.47 -19.23 0.86
CA ARG A 16 -0.88 -19.93 -0.37
C ARG A 16 -0.46 -19.24 -1.67
N SER A 17 -0.07 -17.96 -1.62
CA SER A 17 0.34 -17.17 -2.79
C SER A 17 1.80 -16.71 -2.77
N ILE A 18 2.60 -17.19 -1.81
CA ILE A 18 4.06 -17.00 -1.84
C ILE A 18 4.60 -17.88 -2.97
N ARG A 19 4.53 -17.35 -4.21
CA ARG A 19 5.57 -17.65 -5.19
C ARG A 19 6.90 -17.36 -4.48
N LYS A 20 7.80 -18.34 -4.48
CA LYS A 20 9.11 -18.32 -3.82
C LYS A 20 9.70 -16.91 -3.84
N VAL A 21 10.11 -16.42 -2.67
CA VAL A 21 10.93 -15.21 -2.54
C VAL A 21 11.98 -15.23 -3.65
N PRO A 22 12.08 -14.20 -4.51
CA PRO A 22 13.11 -14.19 -5.53
C PRO A 22 14.45 -14.45 -4.87
N SER A 23 15.20 -15.43 -5.37
CA SER A 23 16.54 -15.68 -4.87
C SER A 23 17.37 -14.38 -4.98
N PRO A 24 18.44 -14.21 -4.19
CA PRO A 24 19.33 -13.06 -4.35
C PRO A 24 19.82 -12.88 -5.81
N LEU A 25 19.96 -13.98 -6.56
CA LEU A 25 20.29 -13.97 -7.99
C LEU A 25 19.14 -13.44 -8.86
N GLN A 26 17.91 -13.89 -8.62
CA GLN A 26 16.72 -13.36 -9.31
C GLN A 26 16.51 -11.88 -8.98
N PHE A 27 16.85 -11.49 -7.75
CA PHE A 27 16.86 -10.10 -7.32
C PHE A 27 17.89 -9.27 -8.08
N ALA A 28 19.13 -9.75 -8.23
CA ALA A 28 20.19 -9.10 -9.00
C ALA A 28 19.86 -8.98 -10.50
N GLN A 29 19.21 -10.00 -11.09
CA GLN A 29 18.76 -9.98 -12.49
C GLN A 29 17.62 -8.97 -12.71
N ILE A 30 16.59 -8.97 -11.86
CA ILE A 30 15.54 -7.95 -11.90
C ILE A 30 16.17 -6.55 -11.71
N TYR A 31 17.17 -6.45 -10.84
CA TYR A 31 17.93 -5.21 -10.60
C TYR A 31 18.71 -4.74 -11.85
N SER A 32 19.28 -5.64 -12.65
CA SER A 32 19.97 -5.30 -13.90
C SER A 32 19.01 -4.86 -15.01
N ASP A 33 17.84 -5.50 -15.10
CA ASP A 33 16.90 -5.32 -16.20
C ASP A 33 16.04 -4.06 -16.03
N LEU A 34 15.95 -3.53 -14.80
CA LEU A 34 15.18 -2.33 -14.50
C LEU A 34 15.90 -1.02 -14.86
N LYS A 35 17.08 -1.06 -15.50
CA LYS A 35 17.83 0.10 -16.03
C LYS A 35 17.00 0.85 -17.09
N LYS A 36 16.23 1.83 -16.65
CA LYS A 36 15.65 2.88 -17.49
C LYS A 36 16.17 4.23 -17.01
N ILE A 37 16.26 5.19 -17.92
CA ILE A 37 16.60 6.58 -17.58
C ILE A 37 15.61 7.06 -16.52
N LYS A 38 16.18 7.59 -15.44
CA LYS A 38 15.46 8.07 -14.27
C LYS A 38 14.80 9.41 -14.61
N PRO A 39 13.47 9.56 -14.46
CA PRO A 39 12.80 10.83 -14.75
C PRO A 39 13.27 11.94 -13.81
N LYS A 40 13.24 13.19 -14.29
CA LYS A 40 13.64 14.39 -13.51
C LYS A 40 12.94 14.50 -12.16
N SER A 41 11.66 14.11 -12.08
CA SER A 41 10.88 14.11 -10.83
C SER A 41 11.43 13.17 -9.74
N PHE A 42 12.37 12.28 -10.10
CA PHE A 42 13.02 11.35 -9.19
C PHE A 42 14.51 11.62 -9.04
N GLU A 43 15.08 12.65 -9.68
CA GLU A 43 16.52 12.94 -9.78
C GLU A 43 17.26 12.94 -8.43
N LYS A 44 16.59 13.27 -7.33
CA LYS A 44 17.16 13.23 -5.97
C LYS A 44 17.35 11.83 -5.38
N LEU A 45 16.76 10.80 -5.98
CA LEU A 45 16.88 9.42 -5.50
C LEU A 45 18.23 8.81 -5.88
N THR A 46 18.83 8.00 -5.02
CA THR A 46 19.93 7.14 -5.47
C THR A 46 19.42 6.11 -6.48
N LYS A 47 20.33 5.48 -7.23
CA LYS A 47 19.96 4.39 -8.15
C LYS A 47 19.25 3.25 -7.40
N SER A 48 19.74 2.88 -6.22
CA SER A 48 19.15 1.83 -5.38
C SER A 48 17.76 2.20 -4.86
N GLU A 49 17.56 3.45 -4.42
CA GLU A 49 16.26 3.98 -4.00
C GLU A 49 15.23 3.95 -5.13
N TYR A 50 15.62 4.41 -6.32
CA TYR A 50 14.78 4.38 -7.51
C TYR A 50 14.37 2.96 -7.90
N ILE A 51 15.34 2.04 -7.92
CA ILE A 51 15.08 0.64 -8.26
C ILE A 51 14.21 -0.04 -7.19
N ALA A 52 14.42 0.24 -5.90
CA ALA A 52 13.62 -0.32 -4.82
C ALA A 52 12.12 0.08 -4.93
N LEU A 53 11.82 1.33 -5.27
CA LEU A 53 10.44 1.76 -5.54
C LEU A 53 9.85 1.06 -6.77
N LYS A 54 10.63 0.90 -7.84
CA LYS A 54 10.19 0.20 -9.05
C LYS A 54 9.92 -1.28 -8.76
N PHE A 55 10.79 -1.92 -7.98
CA PHE A 55 10.66 -3.29 -7.52
C PHE A 55 9.36 -3.49 -6.74
N TYR A 56 9.07 -2.62 -5.76
CA TYR A 56 7.82 -2.68 -5.00
C TYR A 56 6.59 -2.59 -5.91
N SER A 57 6.59 -1.68 -6.88
CA SER A 57 5.48 -1.50 -7.83
C SER A 57 5.32 -2.68 -8.80
N ASN A 58 6.37 -3.48 -9.05
CA ASN A 58 6.35 -4.64 -9.92
C ASN A 58 5.82 -5.90 -9.22
N LEU A 59 4.63 -5.79 -8.62
CA LEU A 59 3.92 -6.90 -7.96
C LEU A 59 4.60 -7.49 -6.71
N HIS A 60 5.80 -7.03 -6.33
CA HIS A 60 6.48 -7.46 -5.09
C HIS A 60 5.93 -6.81 -3.82
N PHE A 61 5.04 -5.82 -3.94
CA PHE A 61 4.36 -5.21 -2.78
C PHE A 61 3.69 -6.24 -1.87
N LYS A 62 3.16 -7.34 -2.42
CA LYS A 62 2.50 -8.40 -1.61
C LYS A 62 3.51 -9.04 -0.64
N GLN A 63 4.68 -9.40 -1.16
CA GLN A 63 5.74 -10.05 -0.41
C GLN A 63 6.32 -9.12 0.64
N ILE A 64 6.74 -7.91 0.25
CA ILE A 64 7.33 -6.92 1.16
C ILE A 64 6.36 -6.60 2.30
N ASN A 65 5.09 -6.35 1.97
CA ASN A 65 4.08 -6.03 2.97
C ASN A 65 3.70 -7.22 3.86
N CYS A 66 3.87 -8.46 3.39
CA CYS A 66 3.71 -9.64 4.23
C CYS A 66 4.82 -9.72 5.26
N LEU A 67 6.08 -9.64 4.81
CA LEU A 67 7.25 -9.72 5.69
C LEU A 67 7.25 -8.62 6.76
N LEU A 68 6.84 -7.40 6.39
CA LEU A 68 6.68 -6.30 7.35
C LEU A 68 5.58 -6.55 8.39
N ARG A 69 4.48 -7.21 8.03
CA ARG A 69 3.38 -7.49 8.96
C ARG A 69 3.70 -8.62 9.93
N GLU A 70 4.46 -9.60 9.46
CA GLU A 70 4.86 -10.79 10.22
C GLU A 70 6.16 -10.59 11.00
N ASP A 71 6.79 -9.41 10.91
CA ASP A 71 8.13 -9.13 11.45
C ASP A 71 9.18 -10.17 10.98
N SER A 72 9.01 -10.72 9.79
CA SER A 72 9.79 -11.87 9.28
C SER A 72 10.88 -11.46 8.27
N VAL A 73 11.27 -10.19 8.26
CA VAL A 73 12.36 -9.67 7.41
C VAL A 73 13.71 -10.14 7.94
N GLN A 74 14.18 -11.30 7.51
CA GLN A 74 15.46 -11.88 7.97
C GLN A 74 16.65 -11.55 7.06
N ASN A 75 16.48 -11.69 5.75
CA ASN A 75 17.55 -11.53 4.77
C ASN A 75 18.00 -10.06 4.61
N LYS A 76 19.33 -9.84 4.61
CA LYS A 76 20.02 -8.57 4.32
C LYS A 76 19.55 -7.89 3.03
N GLU A 77 19.33 -8.60 1.92
CA GLU A 77 18.87 -7.97 0.67
C GLU A 77 17.49 -7.33 0.84
N MET A 78 16.55 -8.03 1.49
CA MET A 78 15.21 -7.50 1.71
C MET A 78 15.22 -6.33 2.72
N LYS A 79 16.07 -6.40 3.75
CA LYS A 79 16.32 -5.26 4.66
C LYS A 79 16.81 -4.05 3.89
N PHE A 80 17.74 -4.24 2.96
CA PHE A 80 18.26 -3.18 2.11
C PHE A 80 17.19 -2.58 1.19
N VAL A 81 16.33 -3.41 0.58
CA VAL A 81 15.18 -2.93 -0.22
C VAL A 81 14.24 -2.08 0.61
N ILE A 82 13.81 -2.57 1.77
CA ILE A 82 12.88 -1.86 2.64
C ILE A 82 13.50 -0.53 3.12
N LYS A 83 14.78 -0.53 3.51
CA LYS A 83 15.50 0.68 3.87
C LYS A 83 15.55 1.67 2.70
N SER A 84 15.98 1.22 1.53
CA SER A 84 16.06 2.04 0.31
C SER A 84 14.70 2.63 -0.06
N MET A 85 13.60 1.87 0.11
CA MET A 85 12.25 2.40 -0.09
C MET A 85 11.90 3.50 0.90
N LYS A 86 12.17 3.30 2.21
CA LYS A 86 11.92 4.31 3.24
C LYS A 86 12.68 5.59 2.93
N ASP A 87 13.98 5.47 2.65
CA ASP A 87 14.86 6.60 2.31
C ASP A 87 14.36 7.33 1.05
N ALA A 88 13.93 6.58 0.03
CA ALA A 88 13.37 7.15 -1.19
C ALA A 88 12.12 7.98 -0.92
N LEU A 89 11.16 7.46 -0.14
CA LEU A 89 9.89 8.14 0.14
C LEU A 89 10.12 9.46 0.88
N VAL A 90 11.09 9.52 1.81
CA VAL A 90 11.40 10.78 2.53
C VAL A 90 11.84 11.87 1.55
N LYS A 91 12.62 11.53 0.53
CA LYS A 91 13.16 12.46 -0.48
C LYS A 91 12.13 12.93 -1.50
N LEU A 92 11.02 12.21 -1.68
CA LEU A 92 9.99 12.58 -2.64
C LEU A 92 9.18 13.80 -2.16
N PRO A 93 8.72 14.66 -3.09
CA PRO A 93 7.96 15.85 -2.73
C PRO A 93 6.64 15.50 -2.03
N LYS A 94 6.28 16.30 -1.03
CA LYS A 94 4.94 16.26 -0.42
C LYS A 94 3.95 16.96 -1.35
N LYS A 95 2.75 16.41 -1.49
CA LYS A 95 1.63 17.06 -2.20
C LYS A 95 0.35 16.79 -1.44
N SER A 96 -0.48 17.83 -1.28
CA SER A 96 -1.81 17.69 -0.69
C SER A 96 -2.73 16.98 -1.67
N GLU A 97 -3.11 15.74 -1.37
CA GLU A 97 -3.87 14.91 -2.32
C GLU A 97 -5.09 14.24 -1.69
N CYS A 98 -6.16 14.10 -2.48
CA CYS A 98 -7.31 13.28 -2.11
C CYS A 98 -7.04 11.84 -2.54
N LEU A 99 -7.02 10.91 -1.59
CA LEU A 99 -6.54 9.55 -1.78
C LEU A 99 -7.57 8.51 -1.35
N TYR A 100 -7.56 7.37 -2.04
CA TYR A 100 -8.49 6.26 -1.85
C TYR A 100 -7.74 4.93 -1.77
N ARG A 101 -8.19 4.03 -0.90
CA ARG A 101 -7.67 2.66 -0.79
C ARG A 101 -8.81 1.70 -0.52
N GLY A 102 -9.01 0.74 -1.43
CA GLY A 102 -9.91 -0.38 -1.20
C GLY A 102 -9.17 -1.50 -0.48
N VAL A 103 -9.80 -2.06 0.53
CA VAL A 103 -9.31 -3.23 1.26
C VAL A 103 -10.47 -4.19 1.45
N ALA A 104 -10.23 -5.46 1.19
CA ALA A 104 -11.12 -6.54 1.56
C ALA A 104 -10.44 -7.31 2.72
N PHE A 105 -11.18 -7.51 3.80
CA PHE A 105 -10.73 -8.19 5.02
C PHE A 105 -11.38 -9.56 5.08
N PRO A 106 -10.60 -10.62 5.39
CA PRO A 106 -11.10 -11.99 5.45
C PRO A 106 -12.05 -12.23 6.62
N LYS A 107 -12.04 -11.34 7.61
CA LYS A 107 -12.93 -11.37 8.76
C LYS A 107 -13.45 -9.97 9.02
N GLN A 108 -14.65 -9.89 9.58
CA GLN A 108 -15.19 -8.62 10.06
C GLN A 108 -14.30 -8.02 11.15
N ILE A 109 -13.84 -6.78 10.92
CA ILE A 109 -13.12 -5.98 11.90
C ILE A 109 -14.02 -4.85 12.42
N SER A 110 -13.93 -4.60 13.73
CA SER A 110 -14.56 -3.42 14.34
C SER A 110 -13.81 -2.16 13.93
N LEU A 111 -14.55 -1.17 13.44
CA LEU A 111 -14.06 0.15 13.07
C LEU A 111 -14.96 1.17 13.74
N ASN A 112 -14.43 1.98 14.65
CA ASN A 112 -15.19 3.02 15.34
C ASN A 112 -14.59 4.40 15.05
N ILE A 113 -15.43 5.43 15.12
CA ILE A 113 -14.97 6.81 15.06
C ILE A 113 -14.07 7.07 16.27
N GLY A 114 -12.92 7.71 16.03
CA GLY A 114 -11.89 7.96 17.04
C GLY A 114 -10.79 6.90 17.11
N ASP A 115 -11.03 5.69 16.57
CA ASP A 115 -10.00 4.64 16.53
C ASP A 115 -8.80 5.06 15.67
N VAL A 116 -7.63 4.53 16.02
CA VAL A 116 -6.40 4.71 15.24
C VAL A 116 -6.16 3.48 14.37
N TYR A 117 -6.15 3.70 13.06
CA TYR A 117 -5.77 2.72 12.05
C TYR A 117 -4.29 2.87 11.70
N SER A 118 -3.57 1.74 11.66
CA SER A 118 -2.18 1.67 11.19
C SER A 118 -1.87 0.27 10.63
N ASP A 119 -0.87 0.19 9.75
CA ASP A 119 -0.39 -1.06 9.16
C ASP A 119 1.14 -1.06 9.21
N LYS A 120 1.75 -2.18 9.62
CA LYS A 120 3.22 -2.33 9.62
C LYS A 120 3.81 -2.32 8.21
N ALA A 121 2.99 -2.58 7.21
CA ALA A 121 3.37 -2.51 5.81
C ALA A 121 3.36 -1.08 5.26
N PHE A 122 3.95 -0.89 4.08
CA PHE A 122 3.67 0.30 3.27
C PHE A 122 2.19 0.33 2.89
N LEU A 123 1.55 1.49 3.00
CA LEU A 123 0.16 1.66 2.60
C LEU A 123 0.07 2.33 1.23
N SER A 124 -0.48 1.58 0.28
CA SER A 124 -0.72 2.07 -1.09
C SER A 124 -2.12 2.64 -1.25
N PHE A 125 -2.18 3.86 -1.75
CA PHE A 125 -3.40 4.58 -2.08
C PHE A 125 -3.37 5.03 -3.54
N SER A 126 -4.55 5.22 -4.12
CA SER A 126 -4.73 5.80 -5.44
C SER A 126 -5.42 7.15 -5.35
N LYS A 127 -5.04 8.08 -6.23
CA LYS A 127 -5.85 9.29 -6.49
C LYS A 127 -7.21 8.99 -7.12
N LYS A 128 -7.33 7.85 -7.81
CA LYS A 128 -8.53 7.48 -8.56
C LYS A 128 -9.39 6.55 -7.72
N LYS A 129 -10.55 7.05 -7.28
CA LYS A 129 -11.55 6.25 -6.55
C LYS A 129 -11.88 4.94 -7.27
N LYS A 130 -12.09 4.98 -8.59
CA LYS A 130 -12.40 3.78 -9.40
C LYS A 130 -11.30 2.71 -9.32
N MET A 131 -10.03 3.13 -9.28
CA MET A 131 -8.90 2.19 -9.13
C MET A 131 -8.85 1.61 -7.72
N ALA A 132 -9.11 2.41 -6.68
CA ALA A 132 -9.21 1.88 -5.32
C ALA A 132 -10.37 0.89 -5.17
N GLN A 133 -11.49 1.09 -5.86
CA GLN A 133 -12.65 0.20 -5.79
C GLN A 133 -12.40 -1.18 -6.40
N THR A 134 -11.48 -1.34 -7.37
CA THR A 134 -11.18 -2.67 -7.94
C THR A 134 -10.65 -3.64 -6.87
N PHE A 135 -9.98 -3.13 -5.83
CA PHE A 135 -9.50 -3.92 -4.69
C PHE A 135 -10.61 -4.44 -3.77
N LEU A 136 -11.86 -3.99 -3.95
CA LEU A 136 -13.04 -4.49 -3.24
C LEU A 136 -13.66 -5.70 -3.93
N ASN A 137 -13.30 -5.97 -5.20
CA ASN A 137 -13.81 -7.11 -5.94
C ASN A 137 -13.08 -8.40 -5.55
N ARG A 138 -13.25 -8.80 -4.29
CA ARG A 138 -12.71 -10.02 -3.69
C ARG A 138 -13.81 -10.70 -2.90
N ASP A 139 -13.70 -12.02 -2.79
CA ASP A 139 -14.62 -12.82 -1.98
C ASP A 139 -14.08 -12.88 -0.54
N GLU A 140 -14.38 -11.84 0.22
CA GLU A 140 -13.90 -11.64 1.60
C GLU A 140 -15.05 -11.01 2.40
N GLU A 141 -15.12 -11.32 3.70
CA GLU A 141 -16.26 -10.98 4.57
C GLU A 141 -16.56 -9.48 4.65
N GLN A 142 -15.52 -8.64 4.72
CA GLN A 142 -15.70 -7.20 4.92
C GLN A 142 -14.92 -6.36 3.92
N LYS A 143 -15.63 -5.47 3.22
CA LYS A 143 -15.06 -4.60 2.18
C LYS A 143 -15.08 -3.16 2.66
N VAL A 144 -13.93 -2.51 2.65
CA VAL A 144 -13.74 -1.16 3.17
C VAL A 144 -13.04 -0.26 2.15
N LEU A 145 -13.64 0.88 1.85
CA LEU A 145 -13.03 1.94 1.06
C LEU A 145 -12.58 3.07 1.99
N PHE A 146 -11.27 3.13 2.25
CA PHE A 146 -10.67 4.26 2.95
C PHE A 146 -10.55 5.47 2.02
N LYS A 147 -10.85 6.65 2.56
CA LYS A 147 -10.65 7.95 1.90
C LYS A 147 -9.88 8.88 2.82
N ILE A 148 -8.86 9.53 2.29
CA ILE A 148 -8.17 10.67 2.92
C ILE A 148 -8.48 11.90 2.08
N LYS A 149 -9.02 12.96 2.72
CA LYS A 149 -9.45 14.17 1.99
C LYS A 149 -8.24 15.00 1.53
N LYS A 150 -7.24 15.15 2.40
CA LYS A 150 -6.02 15.92 2.19
C LYS A 150 -4.87 15.15 2.84
N SER A 151 -4.16 14.37 2.04
CA SER A 151 -2.96 13.65 2.45
C SER A 151 -1.75 14.57 2.35
N GLN A 152 -0.96 14.71 3.39
CA GLN A 152 0.30 15.46 3.36
C GLN A 152 1.53 14.54 3.44
N HIS A 153 1.35 13.31 3.92
CA HIS A 153 2.45 12.38 4.16
C HIS A 153 2.68 11.39 3.02
N ALA A 154 1.63 11.04 2.25
CA ALA A 154 1.80 10.13 1.12
C ALA A 154 2.67 10.73 0.02
N LYS A 155 3.47 9.87 -0.62
CA LYS A 155 4.40 10.24 -1.68
C LYS A 155 3.98 9.61 -2.99
N SER A 156 3.89 10.42 -4.04
CA SER A 156 3.53 9.90 -5.35
C SER A 156 4.68 9.08 -5.93
N ILE A 157 4.40 7.82 -6.27
CA ILE A 157 5.32 6.97 -7.03
C ILE A 157 4.80 6.70 -8.44
N SER A 158 3.74 7.40 -8.85
CA SER A 158 3.05 7.18 -10.12
C SER A 158 3.92 7.29 -11.37
N GLY A 159 5.04 8.03 -11.31
CA GLY A 159 5.99 8.14 -12.42
C GLY A 159 6.95 6.95 -12.55
N ILE A 160 7.10 6.14 -11.50
CA ILE A 160 7.92 4.91 -11.48
C ILE A 160 7.05 3.66 -11.54
N SER A 161 5.82 3.73 -11.01
CA SER A 161 4.92 2.59 -10.95
C SER A 161 4.65 2.02 -12.34
N ILE A 162 4.75 0.70 -12.47
CA ILE A 162 4.46 -0.02 -13.71
C ILE A 162 3.01 0.22 -14.12
N LEU A 163 2.11 0.27 -13.14
CA LEU A 163 0.70 0.57 -13.35
C LEU A 163 0.45 2.09 -13.25
N LYS A 164 1.05 2.87 -14.16
CA LYS A 164 0.92 4.35 -14.20
C LYS A 164 -0.53 4.85 -14.10
N LYS A 165 -1.49 4.06 -14.60
CA LYS A 165 -2.93 4.37 -14.57
C LYS A 165 -3.48 4.46 -13.14
N GLU A 166 -2.89 3.77 -12.17
CA GLU A 166 -3.31 3.75 -10.76
C GLU A 166 -3.02 5.06 -10.04
N LYS A 167 -2.08 5.88 -10.53
CA LYS A 167 -1.68 7.13 -9.86
C LYS A 167 -1.38 6.87 -8.37
N GLU A 168 -0.51 5.89 -8.14
CA GLU A 168 -0.18 5.35 -6.83
C GLU A 168 0.56 6.36 -5.94
N HIS A 169 0.20 6.36 -4.66
CA HIS A 169 0.82 7.09 -3.57
C HIS A 169 1.09 6.14 -2.41
N LEU A 170 2.30 6.19 -1.85
CA LEU A 170 2.70 5.35 -0.74
C LEU A 170 2.88 6.16 0.54
N TYR A 171 2.46 5.57 1.65
CA TYR A 171 2.90 5.96 2.98
C TYR A 171 4.01 5.06 3.47
N LEU A 172 4.84 5.61 4.36
CA LEU A 172 5.78 4.83 5.14
C LEU A 172 5.05 3.78 6.02
N PRO A 173 5.73 2.68 6.37
CA PRO A 173 5.28 1.74 7.38
C PRO A 173 4.82 2.42 8.67
N GLU A 174 3.82 1.85 9.32
CA GLU A 174 3.29 2.28 10.62
C GLU A 174 2.69 3.69 10.64
N GLN A 175 2.49 4.34 9.48
CA GLN A 175 1.71 5.57 9.41
C GLN A 175 0.36 5.38 10.10
N GLN A 176 0.02 6.34 10.96
CA GLN A 176 -1.20 6.33 11.74
C GLN A 176 -2.25 7.24 11.13
N PHE A 177 -3.51 6.82 11.28
CA PHE A 177 -4.66 7.58 10.84
C PHE A 177 -5.77 7.48 11.89
N ARG A 178 -6.42 8.58 12.21
CA ARG A 178 -7.65 8.58 12.99
C ARG A 178 -8.86 8.35 12.09
N ILE A 179 -9.76 7.46 12.50
CA ILE A 179 -11.06 7.30 11.85
C ILE A 179 -11.96 8.46 12.26
N VAL A 180 -12.37 9.28 11.29
CA VAL A 180 -13.19 10.49 11.58
C VAL A 180 -14.62 10.37 11.07
N LYS A 181 -14.89 9.42 10.17
CA LYS A 181 -16.26 9.18 9.69
C LYS A 181 -16.40 7.77 9.11
N ILE A 182 -17.54 7.15 9.38
CA ILE A 182 -17.92 5.86 8.80
C ILE A 182 -19.26 6.04 8.07
N LYS A 183 -19.38 5.44 6.89
CA LYS A 183 -20.62 5.38 6.09
C LYS A 183 -20.77 3.95 5.57
N THR A 184 -21.75 3.22 6.08
CA THR A 184 -22.03 1.83 5.69
C THR A 184 -22.85 1.76 4.39
N ASP A 185 -23.05 0.54 3.91
CA ASP A 185 -24.03 0.18 2.86
C ASP A 185 -23.86 0.98 1.56
N LYS A 186 -22.60 1.16 1.13
CA LYS A 186 -22.28 1.72 -0.17
C LYS A 186 -22.08 0.62 -1.18
N GLU A 187 -22.56 0.84 -2.39
CA GLU A 187 -22.40 -0.11 -3.48
C GLU A 187 -21.44 0.40 -4.55
N VAL A 188 -20.82 -0.54 -5.24
CA VAL A 188 -20.16 -0.32 -6.52
C VAL A 188 -20.55 -1.44 -7.48
N THR A 189 -20.95 -1.04 -8.68
CA THR A 189 -21.31 -1.98 -9.75
C THR A 189 -20.06 -2.33 -10.54
N PHE A 190 -19.75 -3.62 -10.61
CA PHE A 190 -18.83 -4.20 -11.58
C PHE A 190 -19.63 -4.77 -12.75
N LYS A 191 -18.94 -5.16 -13.83
CA LYS A 191 -19.58 -5.56 -15.10
C LYS A 191 -20.68 -6.62 -14.94
N TYR A 192 -20.57 -7.50 -13.94
CA TYR A 192 -21.47 -8.65 -13.76
C TYR A 192 -22.16 -8.71 -12.39
N HIS A 193 -21.81 -7.84 -11.44
CA HIS A 193 -22.34 -7.90 -10.07
C HIS A 193 -22.13 -6.60 -9.29
N LYS A 194 -22.90 -6.45 -8.22
CA LYS A 194 -22.74 -5.36 -7.25
C LYS A 194 -21.95 -5.82 -6.03
N VAL A 195 -21.20 -4.89 -5.46
CA VAL A 195 -20.42 -5.14 -4.26
C VAL A 195 -20.69 -4.04 -3.23
N SER A 196 -21.19 -4.45 -2.06
CA SER A 196 -21.38 -3.59 -0.90
C SER A 196 -20.05 -3.38 -0.15
N TYR A 197 -19.84 -2.19 0.39
CA TYR A 197 -18.67 -1.82 1.16
C TYR A 197 -18.97 -0.72 2.18
N THR A 198 -18.16 -0.66 3.22
CA THR A 198 -18.14 0.45 4.18
C THR A 198 -17.14 1.51 3.72
N LYS A 199 -17.54 2.77 3.65
CA LYS A 199 -16.64 3.90 3.39
C LYS A 199 -16.15 4.51 4.69
N VAL A 200 -14.85 4.60 4.85
CA VAL A 200 -14.20 5.16 6.05
C VAL A 200 -13.38 6.38 5.66
N ILE A 201 -13.56 7.49 6.37
CA ILE A 201 -12.74 8.68 6.21
C ILE A 201 -11.64 8.65 7.27
N LEU A 202 -10.41 8.76 6.81
CA LEU A 202 -9.20 8.79 7.61
C LEU A 202 -8.62 10.21 7.64
N GLN A 203 -8.09 10.59 8.79
CA GLN A 203 -7.26 11.79 8.99
C GLN A 203 -5.87 11.35 9.43
N GLU A 204 -4.83 11.86 8.78
CA GLU A 204 -3.44 11.64 9.20
C GLU A 204 -3.22 12.23 10.60
N ILE A 205 -2.47 11.51 11.43
CA ILE A 205 -2.04 11.94 12.78
C ILE A 205 -0.54 11.71 12.97
#